data_AF-A0A537M1U7-F1
#
_entry.id   AF-A0A537M1U7-F1
#
_cell.length_a   1.000
_cell.length_b   1.000
_cell.length_c   1.000
_cell.angle_alpha   90.00
_cell.angle_beta   90.00
_cell.angle_gamma   90.00
#
_symmetry.space_group_name_H-M   'P 1'
#
loop_
_entity.id
_entity.type
_entity.pdbx_description
1 polymer ?
#
loop_
_entity_poly.entity_id
_entity_poly.type
_entity_poly.pdbx_seq_one_letter_code
_entity_poly.pdbx_strand_id
1 'polypeptide(L)'
;MAKPIPLAVWDRKTLQVHQDWMDDAKSHYESEPRRSPTQWLESQPLFDWFYAALQRSRWSARKIQPFIEKHNIDMSEFEPVRYRSYNEFFIRKFRAGMRTFPAEQNEMGAFAEARYFGWDSVESDQKFPIKGHSLNAEGILGSKERARAFENGPVMLARLAPVDYHRVHYPDDGKITDSDRIAGRLWTINWRALQNKPDILFQNERHVQILQTHNFGQLGFVEIGAMTVGRVVQTHPIDKPFRRGAEKGYFSFGGSAIVVFGEPRAWRPCSDVLRNTPEGIETFLRLGELVAAA
;
A
#
# COMPACT_ATOMS: atom_id res chain seq x y z
N MET A 1 -8.29 26.80 -7.32
CA MET A 1 -8.46 25.34 -7.23
C MET A 1 -7.46 24.68 -8.16
N ALA A 2 -6.51 23.90 -7.66
CA ALA A 2 -5.57 23.17 -8.52
C ALA A 2 -6.32 22.04 -9.25
N LYS A 3 -6.20 21.99 -10.59
CA LYS A 3 -6.76 20.88 -11.40
C LYS A 3 -6.09 19.56 -10.96
N PRO A 4 -6.82 18.42 -10.97
CA PRO A 4 -6.18 17.12 -10.69
C PRO A 4 -5.09 16.90 -11.71
N ILE A 5 -3.86 16.70 -11.24
CA ILE A 5 -2.78 16.26 -12.10
C ILE A 5 -2.85 14.73 -12.07
N PRO A 6 -3.15 14.07 -13.20
CA PRO A 6 -3.13 12.62 -13.26
C PRO A 6 -1.71 12.11 -12.99
N LEU A 7 -1.61 10.95 -12.34
CA LEU A 7 -0.34 10.30 -12.12
C LEU A 7 0.05 9.47 -13.33
N ALA A 8 1.30 9.62 -13.74
CA ALA A 8 1.90 8.75 -14.73
C ALA A 8 2.18 7.40 -14.08
N VAL A 9 1.54 6.35 -14.59
CA VAL A 9 1.73 4.98 -14.14
C VAL A 9 2.31 4.18 -15.30
N TRP A 10 3.52 3.66 -15.12
CA TRP A 10 4.14 2.70 -16.00
C TRP A 10 3.57 1.31 -15.73
N ASP A 11 2.99 0.68 -16.75
CA ASP A 11 2.50 -0.70 -16.68
C ASP A 11 3.41 -1.63 -17.47
N ARG A 12 3.94 -2.65 -16.79
CA ARG A 12 4.85 -3.63 -17.38
C ARG A 12 4.20 -4.51 -18.44
N LYS A 13 2.88 -4.75 -18.37
CA LYS A 13 2.19 -5.62 -19.34
C LYS A 13 1.96 -4.89 -20.65
N THR A 14 1.56 -3.63 -20.58
CA THR A 14 1.30 -2.81 -21.77
C THR A 14 2.55 -2.11 -22.27
N LEU A 15 3.60 -2.01 -21.45
CA LEU A 15 4.82 -1.24 -21.72
C LEU A 15 4.52 0.23 -22.04
N GLN A 16 3.46 0.76 -21.45
CA GLN A 16 2.96 2.11 -21.68
C GLN A 16 2.78 2.86 -20.36
N VAL A 17 3.02 4.17 -20.43
CA VAL A 17 2.62 5.09 -19.37
C VAL A 17 1.17 5.48 -19.62
N HIS A 18 0.30 5.18 -18.67
CA HIS A 18 -1.07 5.68 -18.67
C HIS A 18 -1.27 6.69 -17.55
N GLN A 19 -2.26 7.55 -17.74
CA GLN A 19 -2.67 8.52 -16.74
C GLN A 19 -3.76 7.88 -15.89
N ASP A 20 -3.43 7.61 -14.63
CA ASP A 20 -4.41 7.10 -13.69
C ASP A 20 -5.16 8.26 -13.05
N TRP A 21 -6.48 8.29 -13.29
CA TRP A 21 -7.40 9.23 -12.67
C TRP A 21 -8.03 8.54 -11.47
N MET A 22 -7.60 8.94 -10.28
CA MET A 22 -8.23 8.43 -9.07
C MET A 22 -9.64 9.02 -8.97
N ASP A 23 -10.66 8.15 -9.04
CA ASP A 23 -12.07 8.48 -8.92
C ASP A 23 -12.55 8.37 -7.45
N ASP A 24 -11.98 9.16 -6.55
CA ASP A 24 -12.57 9.40 -5.23
C ASP A 24 -13.53 10.60 -5.32
N ALA A 25 -14.40 10.79 -4.33
CA ALA A 25 -15.25 11.98 -4.27
C ALA A 25 -14.41 13.26 -4.17
N LYS A 26 -14.75 14.32 -4.94
CA LYS A 26 -14.07 15.64 -4.97
C LYS A 26 -13.76 16.22 -3.57
N SER A 27 -14.52 15.87 -2.54
CA SER A 27 -14.33 16.30 -1.15
C SER A 27 -13.04 15.76 -0.50
N HIS A 28 -12.47 14.67 -1.01
CA HIS A 28 -11.24 14.06 -0.48
C HIS A 28 -9.94 14.71 -1.02
N TYR A 29 -10.05 15.72 -1.89
CA TYR A 29 -8.95 16.25 -2.73
C TYR A 29 -8.49 17.66 -2.39
N GLU A 30 -9.01 18.26 -1.33
CA GLU A 30 -8.58 19.58 -0.87
C GLU A 30 -7.63 19.46 0.32
N SER A 31 -6.52 20.16 0.19
CA SER A 31 -5.24 19.78 0.75
C SER A 31 -4.86 20.46 2.06
N GLU A 32 -5.80 21.12 2.70
CA GLU A 32 -5.57 21.69 4.02
C GLU A 32 -6.77 21.38 4.91
N PRO A 33 -6.58 20.74 6.08
CA PRO A 33 -7.67 20.52 7.06
C PRO A 33 -8.37 21.81 7.48
N ARG A 34 -7.74 22.97 7.28
CA ARG A 34 -8.30 24.30 7.53
C ARG A 34 -9.22 24.82 6.43
N ARG A 35 -9.17 24.26 5.21
CA ARG A 35 -9.89 24.77 4.03
C ARG A 35 -11.09 23.93 3.62
N SER A 36 -11.19 22.68 4.10
CA SER A 36 -12.33 21.80 3.85
C SER A 36 -12.94 21.31 5.17
N PRO A 37 -14.03 21.93 5.66
CA PRO A 37 -14.75 21.49 6.86
C PRO A 37 -15.19 20.03 6.75
N THR A 38 -15.51 19.57 5.54
CA THR A 38 -15.93 18.19 5.25
C THR A 38 -14.81 17.19 5.49
N GLN A 39 -13.55 17.49 5.15
CA GLN A 39 -12.44 16.56 5.42
C GLN A 39 -12.12 16.45 6.92
N TRP A 40 -12.24 17.56 7.66
CA TRP A 40 -12.07 17.53 9.12
C TRP A 40 -13.19 16.74 9.79
N LEU A 41 -14.43 16.86 9.30
CA LEU A 41 -15.58 16.05 9.72
C LEU A 41 -15.40 14.58 9.33
N GLU A 42 -14.96 14.28 8.12
CA GLU A 42 -14.72 12.93 7.60
C GLU A 42 -13.56 12.21 8.32
N SER A 43 -12.56 12.96 8.79
CA SER A 43 -11.45 12.43 9.59
C SER A 43 -11.77 12.30 11.09
N GLN A 44 -12.97 12.71 11.53
CA GLN A 44 -13.41 12.40 12.88
C GLN A 44 -13.64 10.89 13.03
N PRO A 45 -13.15 10.28 14.13
CA PRO A 45 -13.32 8.84 14.38
C PRO A 45 -14.77 8.36 14.28
N LEU A 46 -15.75 9.20 14.65
CA LEU A 46 -17.18 8.88 14.59
C LEU A 46 -17.73 8.84 13.16
N PHE A 47 -17.30 9.76 12.29
CA PHE A 47 -17.74 9.78 10.90
C PHE A 47 -17.11 8.62 10.13
N ASP A 48 -15.81 8.40 10.31
CA ASP A 48 -15.10 7.26 9.72
C ASP A 48 -15.75 5.94 10.14
N TRP A 49 -16.08 5.79 11.42
CA TRP A 49 -16.82 4.63 11.94
C TRP A 49 -18.21 4.47 11.31
N PHE A 50 -18.97 5.56 11.16
CA PHE A 50 -20.30 5.50 10.55
C PHE A 50 -20.22 5.11 9.07
N TYR A 51 -19.29 5.71 8.33
CA TYR A 51 -19.05 5.38 6.92
C TYR A 51 -18.56 3.94 6.76
N ALA A 52 -17.72 3.45 7.67
CA ALA A 52 -17.33 2.04 7.79
C ALA A 52 -18.52 1.11 7.96
N ALA A 53 -19.41 1.45 8.88
CA ALA A 53 -20.62 0.68 9.13
C ALA A 53 -21.51 0.62 7.88
N LEU A 54 -21.65 1.75 7.15
CA LEU A 54 -22.38 1.79 5.88
C LEU A 54 -21.75 0.90 4.81
N GLN A 55 -20.42 0.94 4.65
CA GLN A 55 -19.72 0.12 3.66
C GLN A 55 -19.74 -1.37 3.99
N ARG A 56 -19.86 -1.73 5.27
CA ARG A 56 -20.08 -3.12 5.75
C ARG A 56 -21.55 -3.55 5.72
N SER A 57 -22.48 -2.63 5.49
CA SER A 57 -23.91 -2.94 5.42
C SER A 57 -24.27 -3.70 4.14
N ARG A 58 -25.40 -4.42 4.16
CA ARG A 58 -25.91 -5.11 2.97
C ARG A 58 -26.32 -4.18 1.84
N TRP A 59 -26.61 -2.92 2.16
CA TRP A 59 -27.02 -1.91 1.19
C TRP A 59 -25.85 -1.48 0.29
N SER A 60 -24.62 -1.53 0.80
CA SER A 60 -23.43 -1.18 0.02
C SER A 60 -23.14 -2.17 -1.10
N ALA A 61 -23.66 -3.40 -1.04
CA ALA A 61 -23.51 -4.40 -2.10
C ALA A 61 -24.04 -3.92 -3.46
N ARG A 62 -24.99 -2.97 -3.48
CA ARG A 62 -25.49 -2.35 -4.73
C ARG A 62 -24.43 -1.55 -5.48
N LYS A 63 -23.36 -1.12 -4.81
CA LYS A 63 -22.23 -0.41 -5.43
C LYS A 63 -21.28 -1.33 -6.21
N ILE A 64 -21.37 -2.65 -6.00
CA ILE A 64 -20.41 -3.62 -6.55
C ILE A 64 -20.50 -3.68 -8.08
N GLN A 65 -21.71 -3.91 -8.63
CA GLN A 65 -21.88 -4.07 -10.08
C GLN A 65 -21.46 -2.81 -10.87
N PRO A 66 -21.90 -1.59 -10.50
CA PRO A 66 -21.43 -0.38 -11.18
C PRO A 66 -19.91 -0.19 -11.10
N PHE A 67 -19.29 -0.59 -9.99
CA PHE A 67 -17.84 -0.47 -9.82
C PHE A 67 -17.08 -1.45 -10.73
N ILE A 68 -17.55 -2.70 -10.84
CA ILE A 68 -16.99 -3.71 -11.74
C ILE A 68 -17.05 -3.22 -13.19
N GLU A 69 -18.20 -2.70 -13.62
CA GLU A 69 -18.42 -2.21 -14.99
C GLU A 69 -17.57 -0.96 -15.28
N LYS A 70 -17.52 -0.02 -14.34
CA LYS A 70 -16.75 1.22 -14.50
C LYS A 70 -15.25 0.96 -14.66
N HIS A 71 -14.71 0.00 -13.91
CA HIS A 71 -13.28 -0.29 -13.87
C HIS A 71 -12.88 -1.54 -14.67
N ASN A 72 -13.81 -2.13 -15.43
CA ASN A 72 -13.60 -3.34 -16.23
C ASN A 72 -12.88 -4.46 -15.45
N ILE A 73 -13.31 -4.72 -14.21
CA ILE A 73 -12.67 -5.72 -13.36
C ILE A 73 -13.03 -7.11 -13.85
N ASP A 74 -12.03 -7.90 -14.21
CA ASP A 74 -12.21 -9.31 -14.56
C ASP A 74 -12.54 -10.14 -13.32
N MET A 75 -13.83 -10.41 -13.14
CA MET A 75 -14.33 -11.21 -12.02
C MET A 75 -13.99 -12.70 -12.13
N SER A 76 -13.49 -13.17 -13.28
CA SER A 76 -13.08 -14.57 -13.47
C SER A 76 -11.83 -14.93 -12.67
N GLU A 77 -11.00 -13.94 -12.32
CA GLU A 77 -9.78 -14.13 -11.51
C GLU A 77 -10.08 -14.38 -10.02
N PHE A 78 -11.27 -14.04 -9.54
CA PHE A 78 -11.61 -14.06 -8.11
C PHE A 78 -12.47 -15.27 -7.73
N GLU A 79 -12.43 -15.65 -6.46
CA GLU A 79 -13.28 -16.72 -5.93
C GLU A 79 -14.77 -16.42 -6.22
N PRO A 80 -15.55 -17.42 -6.69
CA PRO A 80 -16.95 -17.22 -7.09
C PRO A 80 -17.89 -17.17 -5.87
N VAL A 81 -17.65 -16.18 -4.99
CA VAL A 81 -18.43 -15.97 -3.76
C VAL A 81 -19.43 -14.83 -3.93
N ARG A 82 -20.59 -14.94 -3.27
CA ARG A 82 -21.58 -13.86 -3.22
C ARG A 82 -21.20 -12.84 -2.15
N TYR A 83 -20.76 -11.66 -2.57
CA TYR A 83 -20.46 -10.54 -1.68
C TYR A 83 -21.74 -9.96 -1.06
N ARG A 84 -21.77 -9.88 0.27
CA ARG A 84 -22.89 -9.31 1.04
C ARG A 84 -22.74 -7.82 1.26
N SER A 85 -21.55 -7.26 1.09
CA SER A 85 -21.27 -5.83 1.24
C SER A 85 -20.15 -5.40 0.29
N TYR A 86 -20.02 -4.10 0.05
CA TYR A 86 -18.92 -3.53 -0.71
C TYR A 86 -17.56 -3.83 -0.07
N ASN A 87 -17.48 -3.83 1.27
CA ASN A 87 -16.24 -4.18 1.96
C ASN A 87 -15.82 -5.63 1.68
N GLU A 88 -16.76 -6.58 1.66
CA GLU A 88 -16.45 -7.98 1.28
C GLU A 88 -15.91 -8.10 -0.15
N PHE A 89 -16.46 -7.33 -1.09
CA PHE A 89 -15.94 -7.24 -2.45
C PHE A 89 -14.57 -6.56 -2.52
N PHE A 90 -14.32 -5.55 -1.69
CA PHE A 90 -13.04 -4.86 -1.62
C PHE A 90 -11.91 -5.81 -1.16
N ILE A 91 -12.21 -6.67 -0.18
CA ILE A 91 -11.30 -7.70 0.33
C ILE A 91 -11.44 -9.05 -0.39
N ARG A 92 -11.92 -9.05 -1.64
CA ARG A 92 -12.04 -10.27 -2.47
C ARG A 92 -10.73 -11.06 -2.53
N LYS A 93 -10.83 -12.37 -2.77
CA LYS A 93 -9.70 -13.28 -2.88
C LYS A 93 -9.52 -13.74 -4.32
N PHE A 94 -8.27 -13.82 -4.77
CA PHE A 94 -7.95 -14.48 -6.04
C PHE A 94 -8.23 -15.99 -5.94
N ARG A 95 -8.58 -16.60 -7.06
CA ARG A 95 -8.57 -18.07 -7.16
C ARG A 95 -7.14 -18.59 -7.02
N ALA A 96 -7.00 -19.82 -6.54
CA ALA A 96 -5.70 -20.48 -6.47
C ALA A 96 -5.04 -20.51 -7.86
N GLY A 97 -3.75 -20.17 -7.92
CA GLY A 97 -2.96 -20.15 -9.16
C GLY A 97 -3.10 -18.91 -10.03
N MET A 98 -3.95 -17.94 -9.69
CA MET A 98 -4.11 -16.71 -10.49
C MET A 98 -2.95 -15.72 -10.37
N ARG A 99 -2.17 -15.83 -9.30
CA ARG A 99 -0.96 -15.05 -9.06
C ARG A 99 0.13 -16.02 -8.62
N THR A 100 1.32 -15.85 -9.20
CA THR A 100 2.48 -16.71 -8.97
C THR A 100 3.62 -15.85 -8.49
N PHE A 101 4.29 -16.30 -7.42
CA PHE A 101 5.50 -15.66 -6.92
C PHE A 101 6.74 -16.27 -7.59
N PRO A 102 7.86 -15.55 -7.67
CA PRO A 102 9.08 -16.05 -8.29
C PRO A 102 9.57 -17.34 -7.61
N ALA A 103 10.01 -18.31 -8.41
CA ALA A 103 10.58 -19.56 -7.93
C ALA A 103 12.03 -19.39 -7.48
N GLU A 104 12.76 -18.47 -8.11
CA GLU A 104 14.16 -18.18 -7.81
C GLU A 104 14.30 -17.50 -6.45
N GLN A 105 15.24 -17.98 -5.63
CA GLN A 105 15.37 -17.55 -4.24
C GLN A 105 15.80 -16.08 -4.11
N ASN A 106 16.60 -15.59 -5.07
CA ASN A 106 17.08 -14.22 -5.15
C ASN A 106 16.07 -13.24 -5.78
N GLU A 107 14.88 -13.70 -6.19
CA GLU A 107 13.85 -12.87 -6.80
C GLU A 107 12.71 -12.57 -5.82
N MET A 108 12.45 -11.29 -5.59
CA MET A 108 11.39 -10.82 -4.71
C MET A 108 10.12 -10.56 -5.52
N GLY A 109 9.04 -11.26 -5.20
CA GLY A 109 7.72 -10.99 -5.78
C GLY A 109 7.07 -9.76 -5.14
N ALA A 110 6.31 -9.00 -5.93
CA ALA A 110 5.50 -7.88 -5.45
C ALA A 110 4.53 -8.36 -4.36
N PHE A 111 4.60 -7.72 -3.19
CA PHE A 111 3.85 -8.12 -2.00
C PHE A 111 2.38 -7.64 -2.01
N ALA A 112 2.01 -6.78 -2.97
CA ALA A 112 0.65 -6.32 -3.23
C ALA A 112 0.44 -5.97 -4.72
N GLU A 113 -0.80 -5.99 -5.21
CA GLU A 113 -1.14 -5.30 -6.47
C GLU A 113 -1.19 -3.81 -6.21
N ALA A 114 -0.20 -3.09 -6.70
CA ALA A 114 -0.01 -1.70 -6.31
C ALA A 114 0.84 -0.93 -7.33
N ARG A 115 0.89 0.38 -7.12
CA ARG A 115 1.77 1.33 -7.78
C ARG A 115 2.99 1.56 -6.89
N TYR A 116 4.17 1.21 -7.39
CA TYR A 116 5.42 1.18 -6.65
C TYR A 116 6.30 2.38 -6.98
N PHE A 117 6.90 2.93 -5.94
CA PHE A 117 8.15 3.67 -5.98
C PHE A 117 9.23 2.89 -5.26
N GLY A 118 10.48 3.03 -5.68
CA GLY A 118 11.60 2.31 -5.09
C GLY A 118 12.90 3.10 -5.16
N TRP A 119 13.71 2.97 -4.11
CA TRP A 119 15.03 3.57 -3.98
C TRP A 119 16.03 2.51 -3.56
N ASP A 120 17.23 2.63 -4.09
CA ASP A 120 18.35 1.72 -3.83
C ASP A 120 18.96 1.96 -2.42
N SER A 121 18.87 3.20 -1.95
CA SER A 121 19.26 3.61 -0.60
C SER A 121 18.39 4.79 -0.18
N VAL A 122 17.98 4.82 1.09
CA VAL A 122 17.38 6.00 1.72
C VAL A 122 18.47 6.77 2.45
N GLU A 123 18.84 7.94 1.91
CA GLU A 123 19.59 8.93 2.68
C GLU A 123 18.68 9.65 3.68
N SER A 124 19.26 10.19 4.76
CA SER A 124 18.52 10.89 5.82
C SER A 124 17.69 12.09 5.32
N ASP A 125 18.04 12.66 4.16
CA ASP A 125 17.36 13.77 3.51
C ASP A 125 16.69 13.37 2.17
N GLN A 126 16.60 12.06 1.87
CA GLN A 126 16.04 11.52 0.63
C GLN A 126 14.64 12.09 0.40
N LYS A 127 14.52 13.00 -0.55
CA LYS A 127 13.25 13.65 -0.85
C LYS A 127 12.35 12.64 -1.53
N PHE A 128 11.21 12.39 -0.89
CA PHE A 128 10.10 11.70 -1.52
C PHE A 128 9.76 12.43 -2.84
N PRO A 129 9.41 11.74 -3.94
CA PRO A 129 9.11 12.33 -5.26
C PRO A 129 7.92 13.29 -5.23
N ILE A 130 7.25 13.36 -4.08
CA ILE A 130 6.41 14.47 -3.70
C ILE A 130 7.22 15.53 -2.95
N LYS A 131 7.34 16.71 -3.55
CA LYS A 131 8.03 17.89 -3.02
C LYS A 131 7.90 18.02 -1.50
N GLY A 132 9.00 17.79 -0.78
CA GLY A 132 9.29 18.46 0.48
C GLY A 132 9.75 17.63 1.67
N HIS A 133 9.63 16.30 1.72
CA HIS A 133 9.90 15.54 2.97
C HIS A 133 10.51 14.14 2.73
N SER A 134 11.14 13.59 3.78
CA SER A 134 11.94 12.36 3.74
C SER A 134 11.19 11.09 4.12
N LEU A 135 11.49 9.97 3.46
CA LEU A 135 11.12 8.62 3.91
C LEU A 135 11.93 8.23 5.15
N ASN A 136 11.77 8.96 6.25
CA ASN A 136 12.54 8.71 7.46
C ASN A 136 12.09 7.36 8.07
N ALA A 137 13.00 6.38 8.06
CA ALA A 137 12.79 5.06 8.63
C ALA A 137 12.42 5.14 10.13
N GLU A 138 13.03 6.04 10.91
CA GLU A 138 12.73 6.24 12.33
C GLU A 138 11.25 6.64 12.54
N GLY A 139 10.76 7.58 11.74
CA GLY A 139 9.38 8.05 11.81
C GLY A 139 8.38 6.96 11.42
N ILE A 140 8.66 6.20 10.36
CA ILE A 140 7.75 5.16 9.86
C ILE A 140 7.75 3.95 10.80
N LEU A 141 8.91 3.50 11.27
CA LEU A 141 9.03 2.34 12.15
C LEU A 141 8.73 2.66 13.62
N GLY A 142 8.67 3.95 13.97
CA GLY A 142 8.29 4.47 15.29
C GLY A 142 9.36 4.36 16.37
N SER A 143 10.56 3.91 16.02
CA SER A 143 11.68 3.74 16.94
C SER A 143 12.99 3.79 16.16
N LYS A 144 13.98 4.44 16.76
CA LYS A 144 15.35 4.51 16.22
C LYS A 144 16.02 3.14 16.25
N GLU A 145 15.74 2.34 17.27
CA GLU A 145 16.25 0.98 17.42
C GLU A 145 15.82 0.08 16.26
N ARG A 146 14.54 0.17 15.85
CA ARG A 146 14.03 -0.55 14.66
C ARG A 146 14.66 -0.03 13.38
N ALA A 147 14.78 1.29 13.24
CA ALA A 147 15.27 1.93 12.02
C ALA A 147 16.75 1.68 11.75
N ARG A 148 17.56 1.47 12.79
CA ARG A 148 19.01 1.32 12.70
C ARG A 148 19.47 0.24 11.71
N ALA A 149 18.74 -0.87 11.60
CA ALA A 149 19.08 -1.95 10.67
C ALA A 149 18.90 -1.56 9.19
N PHE A 150 18.09 -0.53 8.91
CA PHE A 150 17.67 -0.14 7.56
C PHE A 150 18.26 1.19 7.10
N GLU A 151 19.11 1.82 7.91
CA GLU A 151 19.79 3.06 7.55
C GLU A 151 20.66 2.84 6.30
N ASN A 152 20.48 3.70 5.28
CA ASN A 152 21.13 3.56 3.96
C ASN A 152 20.79 2.26 3.22
N GLY A 153 19.66 1.64 3.58
CA GLY A 153 19.11 0.48 2.92
C GLY A 153 18.10 0.84 1.83
N PRO A 154 17.74 -0.12 0.97
CA PRO A 154 16.72 0.07 -0.04
C PRO A 154 15.35 0.28 0.61
N VAL A 155 14.47 1.02 -0.06
CA VAL A 155 13.07 1.16 0.37
C VAL A 155 12.15 1.10 -0.83
N MET A 156 10.94 0.57 -0.60
CA MET A 156 9.84 0.62 -1.55
C MET A 156 8.59 1.16 -0.89
N LEU A 157 7.87 2.00 -1.62
CA LEU A 157 6.51 2.41 -1.27
C LEU A 157 5.56 1.82 -2.30
N ALA A 158 4.58 1.06 -1.84
CA ALA A 158 3.50 0.54 -2.66
C ALA A 158 2.19 1.22 -2.27
N ARG A 159 1.52 1.85 -3.22
CA ARG A 159 0.22 2.49 -3.04
C ARG A 159 -0.85 1.70 -3.76
N LEU A 160 -1.91 1.34 -3.05
CA LEU A 160 -3.04 0.60 -3.60
C LEU A 160 -4.15 1.61 -3.95
N ALA A 161 -4.59 1.58 -5.20
CA ALA A 161 -5.77 2.30 -5.66
C ALA A 161 -7.04 1.50 -5.35
N PRO A 162 -8.22 2.14 -5.21
CA PRO A 162 -9.46 1.44 -4.84
C PRO A 162 -9.87 0.25 -5.73
N VAL A 163 -9.38 0.21 -6.98
CA VAL A 163 -9.63 -0.87 -7.94
C VAL A 163 -8.78 -2.11 -7.70
N ASP A 164 -7.62 -1.94 -7.05
CA ASP A 164 -6.61 -2.98 -6.89
C ASP A 164 -7.08 -4.10 -5.95
N TYR A 165 -6.27 -5.15 -5.85
CA TYR A 165 -6.42 -6.20 -4.86
C TYR A 165 -5.80 -5.76 -3.52
N HIS A 166 -6.64 -5.62 -2.48
CA HIS A 166 -6.26 -5.03 -1.20
C HIS A 166 -5.79 -6.03 -0.13
N ARG A 167 -5.27 -7.19 -0.55
CA ARG A 167 -4.62 -8.13 0.36
C ARG A 167 -3.11 -8.11 0.12
N VAL A 168 -2.37 -8.31 1.21
CA VAL A 168 -0.92 -8.22 1.27
C VAL A 168 -0.36 -9.60 1.53
N HIS A 169 0.74 -9.93 0.87
CA HIS A 169 1.38 -11.24 0.93
C HIS A 169 2.85 -11.12 1.32
N TYR A 170 3.41 -12.17 1.89
CA TYR A 170 4.84 -12.20 2.22
C TYR A 170 5.69 -12.33 0.96
N PRO A 171 6.74 -11.50 0.79
CA PRO A 171 7.61 -11.55 -0.37
C PRO A 171 8.59 -12.73 -0.35
N ASP A 172 8.79 -13.36 0.81
CA ASP A 172 9.75 -14.45 1.01
C ASP A 172 9.30 -15.42 2.12
N ASP A 173 10.05 -16.52 2.31
CA ASP A 173 9.96 -17.37 3.49
C ASP A 173 10.64 -16.70 4.70
N GLY A 174 10.12 -16.92 5.90
CA GLY A 174 10.72 -16.33 7.09
C GLY A 174 9.84 -16.37 8.34
N LYS A 175 10.13 -15.45 9.27
CA LYS A 175 9.39 -15.27 10.53
C LYS A 175 9.30 -13.81 10.93
N ILE A 176 8.26 -13.47 11.69
CA ILE A 176 8.13 -12.13 12.29
C ILE A 176 8.99 -12.11 13.56
N THR A 177 9.85 -11.10 13.72
CA THR A 177 10.71 -10.93 14.90
C THR A 177 10.26 -9.81 15.82
N ASP A 178 9.55 -8.81 15.29
CA ASP A 178 8.94 -7.73 16.05
C ASP A 178 7.64 -7.30 15.35
N SER A 179 6.65 -6.88 16.14
CA SER A 179 5.35 -6.45 15.65
C SER A 179 4.75 -5.41 16.58
N ASP A 180 4.31 -4.31 16.01
CA ASP A 180 3.73 -3.20 16.75
C ASP A 180 2.61 -2.53 15.97
N ARG A 181 1.68 -1.92 16.69
CA ARG A 181 0.62 -1.10 16.11
C ARG A 181 0.76 0.31 16.65
N ILE A 182 1.20 1.20 15.79
CA ILE A 182 1.35 2.61 16.14
C ILE A 182 0.01 3.29 15.88
N ALA A 183 -0.62 3.75 16.95
CA ALA A 183 -1.84 4.54 16.87
C ALA A 183 -1.55 5.88 16.18
N GLY A 184 -2.48 6.31 15.33
CA GLY A 184 -2.35 7.54 14.58
C GLY A 184 -3.71 8.03 14.12
N ARG A 185 -3.72 9.20 13.47
CA ARG A 185 -4.93 9.65 12.76
C ARG A 185 -5.13 8.76 11.53
N LEU A 186 -6.29 8.82 10.89
CA LEU A 186 -6.45 8.23 9.56
C LEU A 186 -6.60 9.41 8.63
N TRP A 187 -5.50 9.90 8.06
CA TRP A 187 -5.53 10.89 6.99
C TRP A 187 -5.59 10.17 5.64
N THR A 188 -6.16 10.80 4.63
CA THR A 188 -6.22 10.20 3.28
C THR A 188 -4.81 10.15 2.70
N ILE A 189 -4.43 9.01 2.15
CA ILE A 189 -3.14 8.83 1.45
C ILE A 189 -3.27 9.08 -0.06
N ASN A 190 -4.36 9.72 -0.48
CA ASN A 190 -4.53 10.16 -1.85
C ASN A 190 -3.32 11.01 -2.25
N TRP A 191 -2.86 10.86 -3.49
CA TRP A 191 -1.70 11.57 -3.99
C TRP A 191 -1.75 13.08 -3.74
N ARG A 192 -2.91 13.73 -3.93
CA ARG A 192 -3.02 15.16 -3.60
C ARG A 192 -2.79 15.44 -2.12
N ALA A 193 -3.28 14.58 -1.25
CA ALA A 193 -3.08 14.74 0.17
C ALA A 193 -1.59 14.56 0.52
N LEU A 194 -0.94 13.52 -0.04
CA LEU A 194 0.51 13.35 0.09
C LEU A 194 1.28 14.57 -0.46
N GLN A 195 0.81 15.19 -1.56
CA GLN A 195 1.37 16.43 -2.15
C GLN A 195 1.32 17.65 -1.25
N ASN A 196 0.39 17.73 -0.32
CA ASN A 196 0.17 18.94 0.46
C ASN A 196 0.36 18.75 1.98
N LYS A 197 0.23 17.51 2.46
CA LYS A 197 0.54 17.10 3.82
C LYS A 197 1.45 15.86 3.77
N PRO A 198 2.76 16.09 3.64
CA PRO A 198 3.73 15.02 3.43
C PRO A 198 3.94 14.12 4.66
N ASP A 199 3.44 14.55 5.82
CA ASP A 199 3.51 13.84 7.10
C ASP A 199 2.41 12.79 7.31
N ILE A 200 1.48 12.68 6.36
CA ILE A 200 0.32 11.78 6.44
C ILE A 200 0.74 10.32 6.67
N LEU A 201 1.80 9.85 5.98
CA LEU A 201 2.28 8.48 6.15
C LEU A 201 2.78 8.21 7.58
N PHE A 202 3.39 9.21 8.24
CA PHE A 202 3.96 9.06 9.59
C PHE A 202 2.93 9.30 10.71
N GLN A 203 1.89 10.08 10.43
CA GLN A 203 0.81 10.34 11.38
C GLN A 203 -0.30 9.29 11.33
N ASN A 204 -0.32 8.48 10.28
CA ASN A 204 -1.36 7.51 10.12
C ASN A 204 -1.23 6.31 11.07
N GLU A 205 -2.37 5.75 11.45
CA GLU A 205 -2.38 4.41 12.07
C GLU A 205 -1.69 3.43 11.12
N ARG A 206 -0.74 2.69 11.68
CA ARG A 206 0.06 1.74 10.92
C ARG A 206 0.44 0.52 11.76
N HIS A 207 0.59 -0.59 11.08
CA HIS A 207 1.16 -1.81 11.62
C HIS A 207 2.60 -1.90 11.15
N VAL A 208 3.52 -2.06 12.09
CA VAL A 208 4.95 -2.21 11.82
C VAL A 208 5.31 -3.66 12.17
N GLN A 209 5.95 -4.36 11.24
CA GLN A 209 6.50 -5.69 11.50
C GLN A 209 7.92 -5.79 10.96
N ILE A 210 8.81 -6.33 11.78
CA ILE A 210 10.15 -6.71 11.34
C ILE A 210 10.11 -8.17 10.92
N LEU A 211 10.42 -8.43 9.66
CA LEU A 211 10.42 -9.75 9.06
C LEU A 211 11.87 -10.21 8.94
N GLN A 212 12.23 -11.31 9.59
CA GLN A 212 13.47 -12.02 9.27
C GLN A 212 13.18 -12.94 8.09
N THR A 213 13.67 -12.56 6.90
CA THR A 213 13.52 -13.36 5.69
C THR A 213 14.72 -14.26 5.46
N HIS A 214 14.56 -15.27 4.62
CA HIS A 214 15.63 -16.20 4.27
C HIS A 214 16.60 -15.60 3.26
N ASN A 215 16.11 -14.81 2.29
CA ASN A 215 16.88 -14.38 1.13
C ASN A 215 17.13 -12.87 1.05
N PHE A 216 16.36 -12.05 1.77
CA PHE A 216 16.41 -10.58 1.66
C PHE A 216 16.76 -9.87 2.97
N GLY A 217 17.38 -10.60 3.90
CA GLY A 217 17.75 -10.08 5.23
C GLY A 217 16.53 -9.73 6.08
N GLN A 218 16.69 -8.75 6.96
CA GLN A 218 15.57 -8.16 7.69
C GLN A 218 14.81 -7.19 6.78
N LEU A 219 13.48 -7.26 6.84
CA LEU A 219 12.59 -6.29 6.20
C LEU A 219 11.78 -5.54 7.26
N GLY A 220 11.84 -4.21 7.21
CA GLY A 220 10.92 -3.35 7.94
C GLY A 220 9.64 -3.20 7.12
N PHE A 221 8.62 -4.01 7.41
CA PHE A 221 7.38 -4.07 6.65
C PHE A 221 6.28 -3.27 7.37
N VAL A 222 5.76 -2.23 6.73
CA VAL A 222 4.84 -1.29 7.36
C VAL A 222 3.59 -1.09 6.53
N GLU A 223 2.45 -1.51 7.05
CA GLU A 223 1.14 -1.27 6.45
C GLU A 223 0.48 -0.04 7.07
N ILE A 224 0.18 0.95 6.23
CA ILE A 224 -0.34 2.26 6.62
C ILE A 224 -1.80 2.34 6.19
N GLY A 225 -2.70 2.42 7.16
CA GLY A 225 -4.11 2.67 6.93
C GLY A 225 -4.37 4.15 6.60
N ALA A 226 -5.44 4.45 5.87
CA ALA A 226 -5.84 5.82 5.56
C ALA A 226 -7.31 6.09 5.89
N MET A 227 -7.74 7.35 5.66
CA MET A 227 -9.15 7.75 5.76
C MET A 227 -10.07 6.76 5.06
N THR A 228 -11.28 6.70 5.60
CA THR A 228 -12.39 5.94 5.06
C THR A 228 -12.18 4.45 5.27
N VAL A 229 -12.21 4.01 6.53
CA VAL A 229 -12.35 2.59 6.94
C VAL A 229 -11.08 1.73 6.82
N GLY A 230 -9.92 2.33 6.53
CA GLY A 230 -8.62 1.69 6.22
C GLY A 230 -7.96 0.91 7.38
N ARG A 231 -8.71 0.01 8.01
CA ARG A 231 -8.22 -0.89 9.05
C ARG A 231 -7.33 -1.93 8.41
N VAL A 232 -6.07 -1.95 8.83
CA VAL A 232 -5.15 -3.04 8.55
C VAL A 232 -5.59 -4.25 9.39
N VAL A 233 -5.82 -5.38 8.75
CA VAL A 233 -6.11 -6.64 9.42
C VAL A 233 -4.99 -7.63 9.11
N GLN A 234 -4.25 -8.01 10.14
CA GLN A 234 -3.25 -9.08 10.06
C GLN A 234 -3.96 -10.43 10.16
N THR A 235 -3.76 -11.31 9.18
CA THR A 235 -4.39 -12.64 9.13
C THR A 235 -3.42 -13.76 9.49
N HIS A 236 -2.12 -13.53 9.33
CA HIS A 236 -1.08 -14.50 9.69
C HIS A 236 -0.71 -14.41 11.19
N PRO A 237 -0.62 -15.54 11.91
CA PRO A 237 -0.18 -15.56 13.31
C PRO A 237 1.29 -15.14 13.48
N ILE A 238 1.56 -14.22 14.40
CA ILE A 238 2.90 -13.65 14.63
C ILE A 238 3.92 -14.72 15.08
N ASP A 239 3.46 -15.74 15.80
CA ASP A 239 4.26 -16.82 16.37
C ASP A 239 4.64 -17.91 15.36
N LYS A 240 4.12 -17.86 14.13
CA LYS A 240 4.33 -18.90 13.11
C LYS A 240 5.22 -18.42 11.98
N PRO A 241 6.09 -19.29 11.42
CA PRO A 241 6.80 -18.97 10.20
C PRO A 241 5.82 -18.74 9.05
N PHE A 242 6.19 -17.87 8.12
CA PHE A 242 5.44 -17.62 6.90
C PHE A 242 6.19 -18.15 5.68
N ARG A 243 5.44 -18.30 4.58
CA ARG A 243 5.96 -18.72 3.28
C ARG A 243 5.77 -17.61 2.27
N ARG A 244 6.67 -17.56 1.28
CA ARG A 244 6.55 -16.73 0.09
C ARG A 244 5.17 -16.88 -0.53
N GLY A 245 4.52 -15.75 -0.81
CA GLY A 245 3.18 -15.70 -1.38
C GLY A 245 2.03 -16.04 -0.42
N ALA A 246 2.30 -16.43 0.83
CA ALA A 246 1.25 -16.58 1.83
C ALA A 246 0.62 -15.22 2.17
N GLU A 247 -0.68 -15.21 2.44
CA GLU A 247 -1.39 -14.01 2.86
C GLU A 247 -0.88 -13.54 4.23
N LYS A 248 -0.45 -12.28 4.30
CA LYS A 248 -0.02 -11.60 5.53
C LYS A 248 -1.21 -10.92 6.20
N GLY A 249 -2.03 -10.25 5.41
CA GLY A 249 -3.16 -9.47 5.88
C GLY A 249 -3.91 -8.80 4.75
N TYR A 250 -4.80 -7.88 5.10
CA TYR A 250 -5.54 -7.08 4.13
C TYR A 250 -5.94 -5.73 4.69
N PHE A 251 -6.22 -4.81 3.78
CA PHE A 251 -6.84 -3.53 4.11
C PHE A 251 -8.35 -3.64 3.91
N SER A 252 -9.11 -3.22 4.93
CA SER A 252 -10.53 -2.94 4.72
C SER A 252 -10.70 -1.75 3.76
N PHE A 253 -11.93 -1.50 3.29
CA PHE A 253 -12.22 -0.37 2.40
C PHE A 253 -11.49 0.91 2.86
N GLY A 254 -10.88 1.66 1.94
CA GLY A 254 -10.13 2.87 2.27
C GLY A 254 -8.81 2.98 1.52
N GLY A 255 -8.14 4.13 1.67
CA GLY A 255 -6.79 4.28 1.13
C GLY A 255 -5.81 3.35 1.85
N SER A 256 -4.90 2.73 1.09
CA SER A 256 -3.91 1.79 1.62
C SER A 256 -2.52 1.99 1.01
N ALA A 257 -1.50 2.04 1.86
CA ALA A 257 -0.09 2.09 1.45
C ALA A 257 0.74 1.13 2.27
N ILE A 258 1.84 0.67 1.69
CA ILE A 258 2.81 -0.23 2.31
C ILE A 258 4.19 0.34 2.07
N VAL A 259 5.01 0.41 3.11
CA VAL A 259 6.43 0.74 3.01
C VAL A 259 7.24 -0.47 3.41
N VAL A 260 8.22 -0.85 2.60
CA VAL A 260 9.17 -1.94 2.90
C VAL A 260 10.58 -1.38 2.90
N PHE A 261 11.24 -1.46 4.05
CA PHE A 261 12.65 -1.14 4.23
C PHE A 261 13.49 -2.41 4.20
N GLY A 262 14.71 -2.33 3.67
CA GLY A 262 15.65 -3.45 3.64
C GLY A 262 16.97 -3.11 4.32
N GLU A 263 17.69 -4.14 4.74
CA GLU A 263 19.09 -3.97 5.16
C GLU A 263 19.96 -3.51 3.97
N PRO A 264 21.00 -2.69 4.20
CA PRO A 264 21.88 -2.22 3.14
C PRO A 264 22.46 -3.37 2.30
N ARG A 265 22.25 -3.29 0.98
CA ARG A 265 22.71 -4.29 -0.02
C ARG A 265 22.05 -5.67 0.11
N ALA A 266 20.96 -5.81 0.87
CA ALA A 266 20.24 -7.09 0.96
C ALA A 266 19.32 -7.37 -0.23
N TRP A 267 18.88 -6.31 -0.91
CA TRP A 267 18.13 -6.37 -2.16
C TRP A 267 18.13 -5.01 -2.86
N ARG A 268 17.64 -5.00 -4.09
CA ARG A 268 17.55 -3.83 -4.96
C ARG A 268 16.24 -3.87 -5.76
N PRO A 269 15.44 -2.78 -5.77
CA PRO A 269 14.28 -2.69 -6.66
C PRO A 269 14.66 -2.89 -8.14
N CYS A 270 13.75 -3.41 -8.94
CA CYS A 270 13.97 -3.58 -10.37
C CYS A 270 14.36 -2.26 -11.07
N SER A 271 15.10 -2.39 -12.18
CA SER A 271 15.67 -1.25 -12.91
C SER A 271 14.62 -0.27 -13.44
N ASP A 272 13.42 -0.76 -13.76
CA ASP A 272 12.31 0.10 -14.18
C ASP A 272 11.71 0.89 -13.02
N VAL A 273 11.53 0.28 -11.85
CA VAL A 273 11.10 0.98 -10.62
C VAL A 273 12.12 2.07 -10.26
N LEU A 274 13.42 1.75 -10.27
CA LEU A 274 14.49 2.71 -9.98
C LEU A 274 14.57 3.84 -11.01
N ARG A 275 14.31 3.55 -12.30
CA ARG A 275 14.33 4.56 -13.37
C ARG A 275 13.11 5.48 -13.33
N ASN A 276 11.94 4.94 -13.03
CA ASN A 276 10.67 5.67 -13.04
C ASN A 276 10.50 6.57 -11.80
N THR A 277 11.05 6.14 -10.66
CA THR A 277 10.87 6.84 -9.37
C THR A 277 11.37 8.30 -9.37
N PRO A 278 12.57 8.64 -9.89
CA PRO A 278 13.05 10.02 -9.98
C PRO A 278 12.18 10.93 -10.86
N GLU A 279 11.53 10.37 -11.88
CA GLU A 279 10.62 11.07 -12.79
C GLU A 279 9.21 11.26 -12.18
N GLY A 280 8.98 10.76 -10.96
CA GLY A 280 7.67 10.76 -10.32
C GLY A 280 6.65 9.84 -11.02
N ILE A 281 7.13 8.86 -11.78
CA ILE A 281 6.32 7.86 -12.47
C ILE A 281 6.21 6.63 -11.56
N GLU A 282 4.99 6.23 -11.23
CA GLU A 282 4.74 5.01 -10.46
C GLU A 282 4.86 3.78 -11.36
N THR A 283 5.35 2.67 -10.84
CA THR A 283 5.39 1.40 -11.57
C THR A 283 4.29 0.49 -11.07
N PHE A 284 3.28 0.20 -11.90
CA PHE A 284 2.22 -0.75 -11.55
C PHE A 284 2.73 -2.18 -11.68
N LEU A 285 2.58 -2.94 -10.60
CA LEU A 285 2.97 -4.35 -10.53
C LEU A 285 1.80 -5.18 -10.00
N ARG A 286 1.58 -6.33 -10.63
CA ARG A 286 0.65 -7.33 -10.09
C ARG A 286 1.33 -8.14 -9.01
N LEU A 287 0.51 -8.71 -8.13
CA LEU A 287 0.95 -9.51 -7.00
C LEU A 287 1.82 -10.67 -7.50
N GLY A 288 3.01 -10.81 -6.92
CA GLY A 288 3.98 -11.84 -7.30
C GLY A 288 4.86 -11.50 -8.51
N GLU A 289 4.61 -10.43 -9.27
CA GLU A 289 5.56 -10.00 -10.30
C GLU A 289 6.89 -9.53 -9.67
N LEU A 290 8.01 -9.75 -10.35
CA LEU A 290 9.35 -9.43 -9.82
C LEU A 290 9.48 -7.95 -9.45
N VAL A 291 9.57 -7.59 -8.17
CA VAL A 291 9.67 -6.19 -7.73
C VAL A 291 11.09 -5.79 -7.35
N ALA A 292 11.88 -6.74 -6.86
CA ALA A 292 13.26 -6.56 -6.44
C ALA A 292 14.03 -7.88 -6.57
N ALA A 293 15.35 -7.81 -6.45
CA ALA A 293 16.21 -8.99 -6.36
C ALA A 293 17.30 -8.77 -5.31
N ALA A 294 17.86 -9.85 -4.75
CA ALA A 294 18.96 -9.81 -3.78
C ALA A 294 20.25 -9.26 -4.39
#